data_AF-A0A915N0U3-F1
#
_entry.id   AF-A0A915N0U3-F1
#
_cell.length_a   1.000
_cell.length_b   1.000
_cell.length_c   1.000
_cell.angle_alpha   90.00
_cell.angle_beta   90.00
_cell.angle_gamma   90.00
#
_symmetry.space_group_name_H-M   'P 1'
#
loop_
_entity.id
_entity.type
_entity.pdbx_description
1 polymer ?
#
loop_
_entity_poly.entity_id
_entity_poly.type
_entity_poly.pdbx_seq_one_letter_code
_entity_poly.pdbx_strand_id
1 'polypeptide(L)'
;MYELAPYDIFDNWEPAVILGSFIVFMILMSEAKRRAKTEETQYLKGLVDTINNASDVRWKARFNPFGIRVQDFSHKSLKNLTAIKEYVAHLERFFDSSRMKEHLKELEEFPDSKLPRHFDAREKWSLCPSIHQIPNQALDVIECCSVCGNCFGGDPLKAMVYWALEGVVTGGPDGCHPYTVNAECGTPCSPQVYGIEQQKRFCRRDKCQPGYYRNINYEEDKQKGSIAYTLFPRKMSIDQSGNKRVMLPSVIGHFNKTLKGNLDRDKIRNIIRKELITVGPTTLALPLTEEFLHYDSGIFHPYPEKDFENRIIYWHVVRLIGWGHDEEDRLYWIAANSFGEQWGENGHFKVDTSLLENFGLEYEAGL
;
A
#
# COMPACT_ATOMS: atom_id res chain seq x y z
N MET A 1 17.91 -76.10 9.08
CA MET A 1 18.01 -74.79 8.43
C MET A 1 16.80 -73.99 8.87
N TYR A 2 17.02 -72.97 9.68
CA TYR A 2 15.99 -72.00 10.08
C TYR A 2 16.07 -70.83 9.09
N GLU A 3 14.98 -70.53 8.40
CA GLU A 3 14.77 -69.25 7.73
C GLU A 3 13.60 -68.55 8.41
N LEU A 4 13.86 -67.33 8.88
CA LEU A 4 12.92 -66.41 9.49
C LEU A 4 12.13 -65.70 8.40
N ALA A 5 10.81 -65.61 8.57
CA ALA A 5 9.92 -64.74 7.80
C ALA A 5 9.15 -63.78 8.75
N PRO A 6 8.73 -62.60 8.25
CA PRO A 6 8.81 -61.35 8.98
C PRO A 6 7.54 -61.04 9.79
N TYR A 7 7.73 -60.31 10.90
CA TYR A 7 6.63 -59.67 11.64
C TYR A 7 6.17 -58.42 10.90
N ASP A 8 4.99 -58.48 10.26
CA ASP A 8 4.19 -57.30 9.88
C ASP A 8 3.52 -56.73 11.15
N ILE A 9 3.97 -55.56 11.60
CA ILE A 9 3.44 -54.85 12.79
C ILE A 9 2.43 -53.74 12.41
N PHE A 10 1.96 -53.69 11.16
CA PHE A 10 1.06 -52.62 10.72
C PHE A 10 -0.12 -53.13 9.88
N ASP A 11 -1.00 -53.96 10.45
CA ASP A 11 -2.30 -54.23 9.80
C ASP A 11 -3.33 -54.79 10.79
N ASN A 12 -3.81 -53.96 11.73
CA ASN A 12 -5.06 -54.23 12.48
C ASN A 12 -5.55 -53.03 13.30
N TRP A 13 -5.71 -51.86 12.67
CA TRP A 13 -6.53 -50.79 13.25
C TRP A 13 -7.92 -50.85 12.64
N GLU A 14 -8.95 -51.11 13.47
CA GLU A 14 -10.34 -51.10 13.01
C GLU A 14 -10.66 -49.72 12.37
N PRO A 15 -11.36 -49.67 11.22
CA PRO A 15 -11.72 -48.42 10.53
C PRO A 15 -12.40 -47.37 11.43
N ALA A 16 -13.11 -47.83 12.47
CA ALA A 16 -13.74 -46.98 13.48
C ALA A 16 -12.72 -46.24 14.37
N VAL A 17 -11.58 -46.84 14.69
CA VAL A 17 -10.52 -46.22 15.51
C VAL A 17 -9.77 -45.16 14.70
N ILE A 18 -9.56 -45.40 13.40
CA ILE A 18 -8.98 -44.42 12.48
C ILE A 18 -9.93 -43.23 12.33
N LEU A 19 -11.22 -43.45 12.03
CA LEU A 19 -12.21 -42.38 11.90
C LEU A 19 -12.41 -41.60 13.21
N GLY A 20 -12.45 -42.29 14.35
CA GLY A 20 -12.52 -41.67 15.68
C GLY A 20 -11.29 -40.81 15.98
N SER A 21 -10.09 -41.27 15.63
CA SER A 21 -8.85 -40.51 15.79
C SER A 21 -8.81 -39.27 14.88
N PHE A 22 -9.31 -39.37 13.64
CA PHE A 22 -9.44 -38.22 12.73
C PHE A 22 -10.45 -37.18 13.24
N ILE A 23 -11.60 -37.62 13.78
CA ILE A 23 -12.60 -36.71 14.36
C ILE A 23 -12.03 -35.99 15.58
N VAL A 24 -11.37 -36.71 16.49
CA VAL A 24 -10.70 -36.13 17.66
C VAL A 24 -9.62 -35.12 17.23
N PHE A 25 -8.80 -35.46 16.24
CA PHE A 25 -7.80 -34.55 15.69
C PHE A 25 -8.44 -33.27 15.12
N MET A 26 -9.53 -33.39 14.35
CA MET A 26 -10.24 -32.22 13.82
C MET A 26 -10.84 -31.34 14.92
N ILE A 27 -11.38 -31.93 15.99
CA ILE A 27 -11.89 -31.20 17.15
C ILE A 27 -10.75 -30.46 17.86
N LEU A 28 -9.63 -31.14 18.13
CA LEU A 28 -8.46 -30.54 18.78
C LEU A 28 -7.87 -29.39 17.94
N MET A 29 -7.79 -29.55 16.61
CA MET A 29 -7.34 -28.49 15.71
C MET A 29 -8.31 -27.31 15.69
N SER A 30 -9.62 -27.56 15.73
CA SER A 30 -10.65 -26.51 15.83
C SER A 30 -10.57 -25.75 17.15
N GLU A 31 -10.38 -26.46 18.27
CA GLU A 31 -10.17 -25.87 19.60
C GLU A 31 -8.89 -25.05 19.69
N ALA A 32 -7.77 -25.58 19.18
CA ALA A 32 -6.51 -24.87 19.11
C ALA A 32 -6.63 -23.57 18.29
N LYS A 33 -7.29 -23.62 17.13
CA LYS A 33 -7.54 -22.44 16.28
C LYS A 33 -8.40 -21.39 16.99
N ARG A 34 -9.45 -21.82 17.70
CA ARG A 34 -10.32 -20.95 18.49
C ARG A 34 -9.59 -20.31 19.66
N ARG A 35 -8.73 -21.06 20.35
CA ARG A 35 -7.89 -20.54 21.43
C ARG A 35 -6.89 -19.50 20.92
N ALA A 36 -6.17 -19.80 19.84
CA ALA A 36 -5.24 -18.86 19.22
C ALA A 36 -5.92 -17.54 18.80
N LYS A 37 -7.12 -17.61 18.19
CA LYS A 37 -7.91 -16.42 17.85
C LYS A 37 -8.31 -15.60 19.08
N THR A 38 -8.61 -16.27 20.19
CA THR A 38 -8.98 -15.61 21.46
C THR A 38 -7.78 -14.89 22.06
N GLU A 39 -6.62 -15.54 22.10
CA GLU A 39 -5.35 -14.97 22.57
C GLU A 39 -4.92 -13.76 21.71
N GLU A 40 -5.04 -13.85 20.39
CA GLU A 40 -4.79 -12.72 19.46
C GLU A 40 -5.74 -11.55 19.71
N THR A 41 -7.04 -11.82 19.85
CA THR A 41 -8.05 -10.78 20.14
C THR A 41 -7.74 -10.08 21.46
N GLN A 42 -7.36 -10.84 22.49
CA GLN A 42 -7.02 -10.29 23.80
C GLN A 42 -5.76 -9.41 23.73
N TYR A 43 -4.74 -9.85 22.98
CA TYR A 43 -3.53 -9.07 22.74
C TYR A 43 -3.83 -7.73 22.06
N LEU A 44 -4.57 -7.75 20.94
CA LEU A 44 -4.89 -6.54 20.18
C LEU A 44 -5.76 -5.56 20.98
N LYS A 45 -6.69 -6.07 21.79
CA LYS A 45 -7.44 -5.22 22.75
C LYS A 45 -6.51 -4.60 23.79
N GLY A 46 -5.56 -5.35 24.35
CA GLY A 46 -4.56 -4.82 25.27
C GLY A 46 -3.66 -3.75 24.64
N LEU A 47 -3.32 -3.90 23.35
CA LEU A 47 -2.60 -2.88 22.59
C LEU A 47 -3.42 -1.58 22.47
N VAL A 48 -4.71 -1.69 22.12
CA VAL A 48 -5.65 -0.54 22.06
C VAL A 48 -5.74 0.16 23.42
N ASP A 49 -5.88 -0.60 24.52
CA ASP A 49 -5.93 -0.04 25.86
C ASP A 49 -4.62 0.67 26.24
N THR A 50 -3.48 0.10 25.87
CA THR A 50 -2.15 0.69 26.10
C THR A 50 -2.01 2.03 25.39
N ILE A 51 -2.45 2.13 24.13
CA ILE A 51 -2.41 3.36 23.34
C ILE A 51 -3.33 4.41 23.96
N ASN A 52 -4.57 4.04 24.30
CA ASN A 52 -5.55 4.99 24.80
C ASN A 52 -5.24 5.53 26.20
N ASN A 53 -4.47 4.78 27.00
CA ASN A 53 -4.03 5.17 28.35
C ASN A 53 -2.71 5.95 28.37
N ALA A 54 -1.98 6.02 27.25
CA ALA A 54 -0.73 6.76 27.16
C ALA A 54 -1.00 8.27 27.08
N SER A 55 -0.23 9.07 27.82
CA SER A 55 -0.41 10.53 27.91
C SER A 55 0.26 11.30 26.77
N ASP A 56 1.26 10.69 26.12
CA ASP A 56 2.09 11.25 25.05
C ASP A 56 1.60 10.86 23.64
N VAL A 57 0.50 10.12 23.56
CA VAL A 57 -0.11 9.69 22.29
C VAL A 57 -1.12 10.73 21.78
N ARG A 58 -0.94 11.16 20.53
CA ARG A 58 -1.78 12.20 19.88
C ARG A 58 -2.96 11.65 19.07
N TRP A 59 -3.28 10.38 19.23
CA TRP A 59 -4.35 9.70 18.51
C TRP A 59 -5.12 8.73 19.41
N LYS A 60 -6.30 8.31 18.95
CA LYS A 60 -7.15 7.34 19.64
C LYS A 60 -7.26 6.08 18.82
N ALA A 61 -7.20 4.96 19.53
CA ALA A 61 -7.35 3.63 18.95
C ALA A 61 -8.75 3.10 19.25
N ARG A 62 -9.36 2.48 18.25
CA ARG A 62 -10.59 1.70 18.38
C ARG A 62 -10.32 0.27 17.94
N PHE A 63 -10.71 -0.68 18.78
CA PHE A 63 -10.52 -2.09 18.45
C PHE A 63 -11.17 -2.42 17.11
N ASN A 64 -10.37 -3.02 16.24
CA ASN A 64 -10.74 -3.40 14.90
C ASN A 64 -10.71 -4.93 14.83
N PRO A 65 -11.86 -5.61 14.64
CA PRO A 65 -11.91 -7.06 14.62
C PRO A 65 -11.19 -7.70 13.41
N PHE A 66 -10.84 -6.89 12.41
CA PHE A 66 -10.01 -7.29 11.26
C PHE A 66 -8.52 -6.96 11.44
N GLY A 67 -8.16 -6.39 12.60
CA GLY A 67 -6.78 -6.23 13.01
C GLY A 67 -6.08 -7.59 13.08
N ILE A 68 -4.86 -7.66 12.57
CA ILE A 68 -4.04 -8.88 12.57
C ILE A 68 -2.70 -8.58 13.23
N ARG A 69 -2.11 -9.61 13.80
CA ARG A 69 -0.72 -9.56 14.23
C ARG A 69 0.25 -9.73 13.06
N VAL A 70 1.52 -9.39 13.29
CA VAL A 70 2.60 -9.68 12.35
C VAL A 70 2.60 -11.17 12.02
N GLN A 71 2.47 -11.44 10.72
CA GLN A 71 2.55 -12.77 10.13
C GLN A 71 3.46 -12.69 8.90
N ASP A 72 4.09 -13.80 8.55
CA ASP A 72 4.90 -13.87 7.34
C ASP A 72 3.97 -13.91 6.11
N PHE A 73 3.80 -12.75 5.47
CA PHE A 73 3.11 -12.60 4.19
C PHE A 73 4.06 -12.69 2.99
N SER A 74 5.30 -13.19 3.17
CA SER A 74 6.30 -13.19 2.11
C SER A 74 5.87 -14.09 0.93
N HIS A 75 5.38 -13.46 -0.13
CA HIS A 75 5.13 -14.12 -1.40
C HIS A 75 6.29 -13.84 -2.36
N LYS A 76 7.04 -14.89 -2.74
CA LYS A 76 8.10 -14.76 -3.75
C LYS A 76 7.47 -14.63 -5.14
N SER A 77 7.33 -13.40 -5.64
CA SER A 77 7.00 -13.16 -7.04
C SER A 77 8.22 -13.39 -7.92
N LEU A 78 8.08 -14.15 -9.02
CA LEU A 78 9.12 -14.27 -10.04
C LEU A 78 9.33 -12.91 -10.73
N LYS A 79 10.58 -12.41 -10.68
CA LYS A 79 10.97 -11.16 -11.34
C LYS A 79 11.39 -11.43 -12.79
N ASN A 80 10.70 -10.85 -13.76
CA ASN A 80 11.15 -10.85 -15.16
C ASN A 80 12.27 -9.80 -15.35
N LEU A 81 13.51 -10.24 -15.59
CA LEU A 81 14.68 -9.35 -15.63
C LEU A 81 14.75 -8.43 -16.86
N THR A 82 14.28 -8.89 -18.01
CA THR A 82 14.29 -8.07 -19.24
C THR A 82 13.37 -6.87 -19.06
N ALA A 83 12.18 -7.11 -18.51
CA ALA A 83 11.21 -6.06 -18.19
C ALA A 83 11.76 -5.03 -17.17
N ILE A 84 12.60 -5.45 -16.21
CA ILE A 84 13.17 -4.54 -15.21
C ILE A 84 14.18 -3.57 -15.82
N LYS A 85 15.04 -4.01 -16.75
CA LYS A 85 16.02 -3.12 -17.40
C LYS A 85 15.33 -2.09 -18.30
N GLU A 86 14.36 -2.55 -19.09
CA GLU A 86 13.55 -1.67 -19.93
C GLU A 86 12.82 -0.64 -19.07
N TYR A 87 12.26 -1.07 -17.94
CA TYR A 87 11.60 -0.21 -16.97
C TYR A 87 12.51 0.91 -16.43
N VAL A 88 13.76 0.58 -16.02
CA VAL A 88 14.72 1.63 -15.58
C VAL A 88 14.95 2.63 -16.71
N ALA A 89 15.14 2.15 -17.94
CA ALA A 89 15.37 3.02 -19.08
C ALA A 89 14.15 3.92 -19.38
N HIS A 90 12.93 3.45 -19.14
CA HIS A 90 11.72 4.28 -19.26
C HIS A 90 11.70 5.39 -18.20
N LEU A 91 12.04 5.09 -16.95
CA LEU A 91 12.14 6.11 -15.90
C LEU A 91 13.20 7.16 -16.21
N GLU A 92 14.37 6.77 -16.72
CA GLU A 92 15.40 7.70 -17.19
C GLU A 92 14.87 8.61 -18.30
N ARG A 93 14.19 8.04 -19.30
CA ARG A 93 13.56 8.82 -20.38
C ARG A 93 12.48 9.78 -19.88
N PHE A 94 11.63 9.35 -18.93
CA PHE A 94 10.65 10.24 -18.31
C PHE A 94 11.34 11.39 -17.59
N PHE A 95 12.42 11.11 -16.86
CA PHE A 95 13.14 12.13 -16.11
C PHE A 95 13.87 13.14 -17.00
N ASP A 96 14.39 12.69 -18.15
CA ASP A 96 15.07 13.54 -19.13
C ASP A 96 14.11 14.31 -20.06
N SER A 97 12.82 14.02 -20.01
CA SER A 97 11.78 14.62 -20.85
C SER A 97 11.63 16.14 -20.61
N SER A 98 11.10 16.85 -21.61
CA SER A 98 10.74 18.27 -21.47
C SER A 98 9.71 18.49 -20.36
N ARG A 99 8.74 17.58 -20.22
CA ARG A 99 7.69 17.66 -19.21
C ARG A 99 8.25 17.56 -17.79
N MET A 100 9.18 16.64 -17.53
CA MET A 100 9.84 16.58 -16.22
C MET A 100 10.67 17.84 -15.95
N LYS A 101 11.41 18.34 -16.94
CA LYS A 101 12.20 19.57 -16.78
C LYS A 101 11.33 20.78 -16.43
N GLU A 102 10.17 20.91 -17.06
CA GLU A 102 9.18 21.94 -16.74
C GLU A 102 8.66 21.77 -15.30
N HIS A 103 8.26 20.55 -14.93
CA HIS A 103 7.77 20.25 -13.59
C HIS A 103 8.81 20.53 -12.49
N LEU A 104 10.08 20.11 -12.67
CA LEU A 104 11.16 20.40 -11.73
C LEU A 104 11.38 21.91 -11.57
N LYS A 105 11.28 22.66 -12.67
CA LYS A 105 11.37 24.13 -12.64
C LYS A 105 10.21 24.75 -11.88
N GLU A 106 8.97 24.29 -12.08
CA GLU A 106 7.80 24.75 -11.32
C GLU A 106 7.98 24.53 -9.81
N LEU A 107 8.52 23.38 -9.39
CA LEU A 107 8.81 23.10 -7.98
C LEU A 107 9.94 23.98 -7.42
N GLU A 108 10.97 24.25 -8.22
CA GLU A 108 12.09 25.13 -7.82
C GLU A 108 11.63 26.57 -7.64
N GLU A 109 10.82 27.08 -8.59
CA GLU A 109 10.35 28.47 -8.61
C GLU A 109 9.21 28.74 -7.62
N PHE A 110 8.50 27.70 -7.15
CA PHE A 110 7.44 27.87 -6.15
C PHE A 110 8.05 28.29 -4.79
N PRO A 111 7.73 29.48 -4.26
CA PRO A 111 8.36 29.98 -3.04
C PRO A 111 7.79 29.33 -1.78
N ASP A 112 8.66 28.97 -0.83
CA ASP A 112 8.27 28.35 0.45
C ASP A 112 7.27 29.21 1.25
N SER A 113 7.35 30.54 1.11
CA SER A 113 6.41 31.49 1.77
C SER A 113 4.97 31.40 1.28
N LYS A 114 4.71 30.71 0.16
CA LYS A 114 3.37 30.45 -0.35
C LYS A 114 2.80 29.11 0.11
N LEU A 115 3.57 28.29 0.84
CA LEU A 115 3.06 27.07 1.44
C LEU A 115 2.20 27.44 2.67
N PRO A 116 0.89 27.15 2.67
CA PRO A 116 0.05 27.42 3.83
C PRO A 116 0.37 26.46 5.00
N ARG A 117 0.02 26.87 6.22
CA ARG A 117 0.13 26.01 7.42
C ARG A 117 -0.77 24.77 7.33
N HIS A 118 -1.89 24.88 6.63
CA HIS A 118 -2.81 23.78 6.38
C HIS A 118 -3.16 23.73 4.90
N PHE A 119 -3.22 22.52 4.35
CA PHE A 119 -3.61 22.28 2.98
C PHE A 119 -4.37 20.98 2.87
N ASP A 120 -5.52 21.02 2.20
CA ASP A 120 -6.30 19.86 1.82
C ASP A 120 -6.68 19.96 0.34
N ALA A 121 -6.27 18.96 -0.44
CA ALA A 121 -6.58 18.90 -1.87
C ALA A 121 -8.10 18.95 -2.15
N ARG A 122 -8.93 18.46 -1.23
CA ARG A 122 -10.40 18.48 -1.33
C ARG A 122 -10.97 19.89 -1.26
N GLU A 123 -10.31 20.79 -0.54
CA GLU A 123 -10.70 22.19 -0.45
C GLU A 123 -10.22 22.96 -1.68
N LYS A 124 -8.96 22.74 -2.09
CA LYS A 124 -8.37 23.42 -3.26
C LYS A 124 -9.07 23.05 -4.57
N TRP A 125 -9.39 21.77 -4.75
CA TRP A 125 -10.02 21.24 -5.96
C TRP A 125 -11.38 20.62 -5.63
N SER A 126 -12.26 21.42 -5.03
CA SER A 126 -13.59 21.01 -4.58
C SER A 126 -14.53 20.51 -5.67
N LEU A 127 -14.24 20.82 -6.94
CA LEU A 127 -15.00 20.35 -8.11
C LEU A 127 -14.47 19.01 -8.67
N CYS A 128 -13.44 18.42 -8.07
CA CYS A 128 -12.84 17.16 -8.49
C CYS A 128 -13.31 16.01 -7.57
N PRO A 129 -14.44 15.34 -7.87
CA PRO A 129 -15.06 14.36 -6.96
C PRO A 129 -14.15 13.19 -6.59
N SER A 130 -13.26 12.77 -7.49
CA SER A 130 -12.30 11.69 -7.26
C SER A 130 -11.36 11.94 -6.07
N ILE A 131 -11.09 13.21 -5.72
CA ILE A 131 -10.23 13.56 -4.59
C ILE A 131 -10.94 13.26 -3.26
N HIS A 132 -12.28 13.38 -3.23
CA HIS A 132 -13.11 13.16 -2.04
C HIS A 132 -13.43 11.68 -1.81
N GLN A 133 -13.41 10.86 -2.86
CA GLN A 133 -13.75 9.44 -2.78
C GLN A 133 -12.70 8.64 -2.01
N ILE A 134 -13.16 7.81 -1.07
CA ILE A 134 -12.33 6.79 -0.44
C ILE A 134 -12.35 5.54 -1.31
N PRO A 135 -11.20 5.15 -1.88
CA PRO A 135 -11.16 3.97 -2.72
C PRO A 135 -11.28 2.69 -1.89
N ASN A 136 -11.88 1.66 -2.49
CA ASN A 136 -11.72 0.28 -2.04
C ASN A 136 -10.86 -0.45 -3.09
N GLN A 137 -9.55 -0.20 -3.08
CA GLN A 137 -8.53 -0.77 -3.99
C GLN A 137 -8.86 -0.63 -5.51
N ALA A 138 -8.01 -1.15 -6.41
CA ALA A 138 -8.13 -0.95 -7.87
C ALA A 138 -8.00 -2.27 -8.66
N LEU A 139 -8.77 -2.46 -9.76
CA LEU A 139 -8.84 -3.74 -10.48
C LEU A 139 -7.93 -3.83 -11.71
N ASP A 140 -8.05 -2.92 -12.68
CA ASP A 140 -7.38 -3.04 -14.00
C ASP A 140 -5.86 -3.18 -13.87
N VAL A 141 -5.22 -2.33 -13.06
CA VAL A 141 -3.78 -2.42 -12.78
C VAL A 141 -3.42 -3.76 -12.14
N ILE A 142 -4.23 -4.24 -11.18
CA ILE A 142 -3.99 -5.51 -10.49
C ILE A 142 -4.16 -6.67 -11.46
N GLU A 143 -5.14 -6.66 -12.38
CA GLU A 143 -5.37 -7.77 -13.31
C GLU A 143 -4.37 -7.77 -14.47
N CYS A 144 -4.14 -6.61 -15.09
CA CYS A 144 -3.52 -6.48 -16.41
C CYS A 144 -2.05 -6.04 -16.43
N CYS A 145 -1.54 -5.42 -15.35
CA CYS A 145 -0.12 -5.12 -15.27
C CYS A 145 0.66 -6.32 -14.72
N SER A 146 1.34 -7.05 -15.60
CA SER A 146 2.10 -8.26 -15.24
C SER A 146 3.34 -7.98 -14.38
N VAL A 147 3.85 -6.74 -14.38
CA VAL A 147 5.06 -6.34 -13.66
C VAL A 147 4.79 -5.53 -12.40
N CYS A 148 3.58 -4.98 -12.24
CA CYS A 148 3.22 -4.09 -11.14
C CYS A 148 3.04 -4.84 -9.82
N GLY A 149 2.55 -6.07 -9.87
CA GLY A 149 2.25 -6.85 -8.68
C GLY A 149 1.00 -7.70 -8.83
N ASN A 150 0.45 -8.11 -7.70
CA ASN A 150 -0.73 -8.95 -7.57
C ASN A 150 -1.43 -8.72 -6.22
N CYS A 151 -2.43 -9.52 -5.86
CA CYS A 151 -3.17 -9.35 -4.60
C CYS A 151 -2.33 -9.54 -3.32
N PHE A 152 -1.10 -10.05 -3.43
CA PHE A 152 -0.16 -10.22 -2.31
C PHE A 152 0.90 -9.11 -2.22
N GLY A 153 0.90 -8.16 -3.16
CA GLY A 153 1.81 -7.02 -3.13
C GLY A 153 2.20 -6.53 -4.51
N GLY A 154 2.71 -5.31 -4.55
CA GLY A 154 3.12 -4.65 -5.78
C GLY A 154 4.07 -3.49 -5.52
N ASP A 155 4.48 -2.84 -6.61
CA ASP A 155 5.34 -1.67 -6.61
C ASP A 155 4.57 -0.47 -7.18
N PRO A 156 4.29 0.57 -6.37
CA PRO A 156 3.49 1.72 -6.80
C PRO A 156 4.13 2.47 -7.98
N LEU A 157 5.46 2.52 -8.08
CA LEU A 157 6.12 3.19 -9.19
C LEU A 157 5.86 2.45 -10.50
N LYS A 158 5.80 1.11 -10.45
CA LYS A 158 5.49 0.30 -11.63
C LYS A 158 4.07 0.52 -12.12
N ALA A 159 3.13 0.70 -11.20
CA ALA A 159 1.76 1.09 -11.55
C ALA A 159 1.73 2.46 -12.25
N MET A 160 2.49 3.45 -11.77
CA MET A 160 2.60 4.75 -12.43
C MET A 160 3.23 4.65 -13.83
N VAL A 161 4.29 3.86 -14.00
CA VAL A 161 4.89 3.64 -15.32
C VAL A 161 3.92 2.91 -16.27
N TYR A 162 3.19 1.91 -15.77
CA TYR A 162 2.16 1.22 -16.55
C TYR A 162 1.08 2.21 -17.01
N TRP A 163 0.63 3.10 -16.12
CA TRP A 163 -0.31 4.15 -16.48
C TRP A 163 0.24 5.10 -17.55
N ALA A 164 1.52 5.49 -17.48
CA ALA A 164 2.12 6.37 -18.48
C ALA A 164 2.36 5.69 -19.84
N LEU A 165 2.74 4.41 -19.86
CA LEU A 165 3.07 3.69 -21.11
C LEU A 165 1.84 3.05 -21.75
N GLU A 166 1.10 2.28 -20.97
CA GLU A 166 0.00 1.43 -21.44
C GLU A 166 -1.35 2.12 -21.25
N GLY A 167 -1.52 2.87 -20.16
CA GLY A 167 -2.80 3.45 -19.76
C GLY A 167 -3.65 2.51 -18.91
N VAL A 168 -4.61 3.09 -18.20
CA VAL A 168 -5.57 2.37 -17.37
C VAL A 168 -6.98 2.76 -17.77
N VAL A 169 -7.91 1.81 -17.70
CA VAL A 169 -9.33 2.10 -17.94
C VAL A 169 -9.99 2.70 -16.69
N THR A 170 -11.17 3.29 -16.86
CA THR A 170 -11.99 3.73 -15.72
C THR A 170 -12.45 2.53 -14.89
N GLY A 171 -12.54 2.69 -13.56
CA GLY A 171 -12.76 1.54 -12.65
C GLY A 171 -13.61 1.78 -11.40
N GLY A 172 -14.38 2.87 -11.37
CA GLY A 172 -15.45 3.05 -10.38
C GLY A 172 -16.68 2.17 -10.68
N PRO A 173 -17.75 2.24 -9.87
CA PRO A 173 -18.98 1.48 -10.08
C PRO A 173 -19.56 1.62 -11.50
N ASP A 174 -19.43 2.82 -12.08
CA ASP A 174 -19.89 3.16 -13.43
C ASP A 174 -18.78 3.12 -14.49
N GLY A 175 -17.57 2.66 -14.15
CA GLY A 175 -16.38 2.63 -15.01
C GLY A 175 -16.36 1.45 -15.98
N CYS A 176 -15.31 1.31 -16.77
CA CYS A 176 -15.11 0.16 -17.65
C CYS A 176 -14.88 -1.13 -16.84
N HIS A 177 -13.96 -1.10 -15.87
CA HIS A 177 -13.58 -2.25 -15.01
C HIS A 177 -13.76 -1.93 -13.53
N PRO A 178 -14.99 -2.06 -12.98
CA PRO A 178 -15.25 -1.82 -11.56
C PRO A 178 -14.50 -2.82 -10.68
N TYR A 179 -14.05 -2.39 -9.50
CA TYR A 179 -13.46 -3.31 -8.52
C TYR A 179 -14.47 -4.33 -8.00
N THR A 180 -14.12 -5.61 -8.07
CA THR A 180 -15.05 -6.73 -7.83
C THR A 180 -15.09 -7.21 -6.38
N VAL A 181 -14.15 -6.78 -5.53
CA VAL A 181 -14.11 -7.21 -4.12
C VAL A 181 -15.03 -6.31 -3.30
N ASN A 182 -16.02 -6.94 -2.66
CA ASN A 182 -16.98 -6.24 -1.82
C ASN A 182 -16.27 -5.59 -0.61
N ALA A 183 -16.63 -4.34 -0.30
CA ALA A 183 -16.15 -3.60 0.86
C ALA A 183 -16.49 -4.27 2.21
N GLU A 184 -17.50 -5.16 2.23
CA GLU A 184 -17.87 -5.98 3.39
C GLU A 184 -16.86 -7.07 3.74
N CYS A 185 -15.79 -7.26 2.96
CA CYS A 185 -14.72 -8.24 3.21
C CYS A 185 -13.96 -8.02 4.54
N GLY A 186 -14.13 -6.85 5.16
CA GLY A 186 -13.38 -6.40 6.32
C GLY A 186 -12.55 -5.16 6.03
N THR A 187 -11.88 -4.66 7.04
CA THR A 187 -11.16 -3.38 7.01
C THR A 187 -9.85 -3.49 7.77
N PRO A 188 -8.74 -3.93 7.14
CA PRO A 188 -8.63 -4.46 5.77
C PRO A 188 -9.35 -5.79 5.57
N CYS A 189 -9.57 -6.20 4.31
CA CYS A 189 -10.04 -7.55 4.00
C CYS A 189 -9.12 -8.61 4.62
N SER A 190 -9.69 -9.77 4.98
CA SER A 190 -8.88 -10.87 5.50
C SER A 190 -7.91 -11.42 4.44
N PRO A 191 -6.70 -11.89 4.81
CA PRO A 191 -5.73 -12.43 3.84
C PRO A 191 -6.26 -13.59 2.98
N GLN A 192 -7.25 -14.34 3.47
CA GLN A 192 -7.90 -15.41 2.71
C GLN A 192 -8.64 -14.87 1.47
N VAL A 193 -9.22 -13.67 1.57
CA VAL A 193 -9.89 -13.00 0.45
C VAL A 193 -8.87 -12.74 -0.67
N TYR A 194 -7.66 -12.27 -0.34
CA TYR A 194 -6.61 -12.03 -1.33
C TYR A 194 -6.22 -13.29 -2.11
N GLY A 195 -6.14 -14.45 -1.43
CA GLY A 195 -5.87 -15.73 -2.08
C GLY A 195 -6.97 -16.16 -3.06
N ILE A 196 -8.24 -15.97 -2.68
CA ILE A 196 -9.39 -16.28 -3.53
C ILE A 196 -9.41 -15.36 -4.75
N GLU A 197 -9.23 -14.06 -4.56
CA GLU A 197 -9.28 -13.08 -5.66
C GLU A 197 -8.06 -13.23 -6.58
N GLN A 198 -6.90 -13.60 -6.05
CA GLN A 198 -5.74 -13.92 -6.86
C GLN A 198 -5.97 -15.12 -7.80
N GLN A 199 -6.73 -16.14 -7.36
CA GLN A 199 -7.07 -17.27 -8.22
C GLN A 199 -8.06 -16.90 -9.33
N LYS A 200 -8.91 -15.90 -9.09
CA LYS A 200 -9.86 -15.37 -10.08
C LYS A 200 -9.24 -14.34 -11.02
N ARG A 201 -8.07 -13.80 -10.66
CA ARG A 201 -7.39 -12.76 -11.42
C ARG A 201 -7.17 -13.19 -12.87
N PHE A 202 -7.77 -12.45 -13.79
CA PHE A 202 -7.57 -12.63 -15.22
C PHE A 202 -7.71 -11.28 -15.93
N CYS A 203 -6.72 -10.91 -16.75
CA CYS A 203 -6.73 -9.63 -17.46
C CYS A 203 -7.78 -9.65 -18.60
N ARG A 204 -8.88 -8.91 -18.43
CA ARG A 204 -10.00 -8.86 -19.39
C ARG A 204 -9.94 -7.65 -20.32
N ARG A 205 -9.18 -7.73 -21.40
CA ARG A 205 -9.09 -6.62 -22.38
C ARG A 205 -10.16 -6.65 -23.47
N ASP A 206 -11.04 -7.66 -23.45
CA ASP A 206 -12.02 -7.90 -24.52
C ASP A 206 -13.21 -6.94 -24.45
N LYS A 207 -13.57 -6.44 -23.27
CA LYS A 207 -14.71 -5.55 -23.08
C LYS A 207 -14.69 -4.81 -21.74
N CYS A 208 -15.42 -3.70 -21.71
CA CYS A 208 -15.89 -3.09 -20.47
C CYS A 208 -17.07 -3.85 -19.87
N GLN A 209 -17.45 -3.52 -18.65
CA GLN A 209 -18.63 -4.09 -18.01
C GLN A 209 -19.92 -3.86 -18.83
N PRO A 210 -20.89 -4.78 -18.76
CA PRO A 210 -22.18 -4.58 -19.42
C PRO A 210 -22.87 -3.28 -18.98
N GLY A 211 -23.42 -2.53 -19.91
CA GLY A 211 -24.10 -1.27 -19.61
C GLY A 211 -23.18 -0.07 -19.38
N TYR A 212 -21.88 -0.18 -19.66
CA TYR A 212 -20.95 0.94 -19.57
C TYR A 212 -21.41 2.12 -20.44
N TYR A 213 -21.69 3.26 -19.80
CA TYR A 213 -22.44 4.37 -20.40
C TYR A 213 -21.77 5.01 -21.62
N ARG A 214 -20.43 4.94 -21.71
CA ARG A 214 -19.68 5.52 -22.84
C ARG A 214 -19.82 4.68 -24.11
N ASN A 215 -20.24 3.42 -24.02
CA ASN A 215 -20.37 2.49 -25.14
C ASN A 215 -19.09 2.41 -26.01
N ILE A 216 -17.93 2.43 -25.36
CA ILE A 216 -16.60 2.28 -25.96
C ILE A 216 -15.94 0.99 -25.45
N ASN A 217 -14.92 0.51 -26.18
CA ASN A 217 -14.20 -0.70 -25.79
C ASN A 217 -13.07 -0.41 -24.77
N TYR A 218 -12.45 -1.47 -24.26
CA TYR A 218 -11.39 -1.40 -23.26
C TYR A 218 -10.20 -0.54 -23.71
N GLU A 219 -9.72 -0.71 -24.94
CA GLU A 219 -8.56 0.03 -25.45
C GLU A 219 -8.88 1.51 -25.69
N GLU A 220 -10.12 1.82 -26.07
CA GLU A 220 -10.60 3.20 -26.25
C GLU A 220 -10.82 3.95 -24.93
N ASP A 221 -11.11 3.24 -23.82
CA ASP A 221 -11.31 3.85 -22.51
C ASP A 221 -10.01 4.16 -21.77
N LYS A 222 -8.87 3.66 -22.26
CA LYS A 222 -7.57 3.84 -21.61
C LYS A 222 -7.19 5.32 -21.48
N GLN A 223 -6.86 5.70 -20.26
CA GLN A 223 -6.30 7.00 -19.93
C GLN A 223 -4.83 6.85 -19.57
N LYS A 224 -3.98 7.69 -20.15
CA LYS A 224 -2.53 7.64 -19.97
C LYS A 224 -2.01 8.88 -19.25
N GLY A 225 -1.03 8.65 -18.39
CA GLY A 225 -0.17 9.72 -17.89
C GLY A 225 0.86 10.13 -18.94
N SER A 226 1.42 11.32 -18.78
CA SER A 226 2.52 11.83 -19.59
C SER A 226 3.87 11.28 -19.11
N ILE A 227 4.08 11.27 -17.80
CA ILE A 227 5.31 10.79 -17.16
C ILE A 227 5.00 10.13 -15.81
N ALA A 228 5.89 9.26 -15.37
CA ALA A 228 5.88 8.64 -14.05
C ALA A 228 7.23 8.82 -13.38
N TYR A 229 7.24 9.07 -12.07
CA TYR A 229 8.45 9.40 -11.34
C TYR A 229 8.30 9.14 -9.84
N THR A 230 9.45 9.10 -9.18
CA THR A 230 9.55 9.01 -7.73
C THR A 230 10.03 10.34 -7.16
N LEU A 231 9.41 10.82 -6.09
CA LEU A 231 9.87 12.04 -5.41
C LEU A 231 11.14 11.74 -4.61
N PHE A 232 11.20 10.60 -3.94
CA PHE A 232 12.24 10.26 -2.98
C PHE A 232 13.28 9.28 -3.54
N PRO A 233 14.58 9.42 -3.25
CA PRO A 233 15.59 8.51 -3.76
C PRO A 233 15.38 7.07 -3.26
N ARG A 234 15.22 6.12 -4.19
CA ARG A 234 15.14 4.68 -3.89
C ARG A 234 16.01 3.85 -4.83
N LYS A 235 16.36 2.64 -4.36
CA LYS A 235 17.17 1.67 -5.12
C LYS A 235 16.32 0.51 -5.60
N MET A 236 16.43 0.18 -6.89
CA MET A 236 15.74 -0.98 -7.46
C MET A 236 16.73 -2.09 -7.83
N SER A 237 16.35 -3.35 -7.56
CA SER A 237 17.11 -4.53 -7.97
C SER A 237 17.00 -4.76 -9.48
N ILE A 238 18.12 -4.99 -10.15
CA ILE A 238 18.19 -5.27 -11.60
C ILE A 238 18.68 -6.68 -11.93
N ASP A 239 18.90 -7.50 -10.91
CA ASP A 239 19.16 -8.93 -11.01
C ASP A 239 18.19 -9.76 -10.16
N GLN A 240 18.24 -11.08 -10.35
CA GLN A 240 17.39 -12.04 -9.64
C GLN A 240 17.84 -12.23 -8.19
N SER A 241 19.14 -12.08 -7.92
CA SER A 241 19.73 -12.28 -6.59
C SER A 241 19.49 -11.11 -5.64
N GLY A 242 19.13 -9.91 -6.13
CA GLY A 242 18.99 -8.73 -5.29
C GLY A 242 20.29 -7.96 -5.10
N ASN A 243 21.42 -8.50 -5.58
CA ASN A 243 22.76 -8.02 -5.27
C ASN A 243 23.09 -6.77 -6.08
N LYS A 244 22.63 -6.69 -7.34
CA LYS A 244 22.84 -5.54 -8.19
C LYS A 244 21.64 -4.62 -8.11
N ARG A 245 21.85 -3.46 -7.48
CA ARG A 245 20.84 -2.41 -7.34
C ARG A 245 21.27 -1.13 -8.04
N VAL A 246 20.32 -0.46 -8.68
CA VAL A 246 20.51 0.85 -9.29
C VAL A 246 19.72 1.91 -8.53
N MET A 247 20.24 3.12 -8.46
CA MET A 247 19.56 4.28 -7.87
C MET A 247 18.69 4.91 -8.95
N LEU A 248 17.39 5.07 -8.69
CA LEU A 248 16.47 5.63 -9.68
C LEU A 248 16.54 7.17 -9.69
N PRO A 249 16.38 7.82 -10.87
CA PRO A 249 16.24 9.27 -10.90
C PRO A 249 15.01 9.69 -10.09
N SER A 250 15.15 10.75 -9.29
CA SER A 250 14.11 11.22 -8.36
C SER A 250 14.15 12.73 -8.22
N VAL A 251 13.02 13.34 -7.89
CA VAL A 251 12.89 14.80 -7.72
C VAL A 251 13.82 15.31 -6.62
N ILE A 252 13.77 14.72 -5.43
CA ILE A 252 14.65 15.09 -4.32
C ILE A 252 16.12 14.75 -4.67
N GLY A 253 16.37 13.66 -5.38
CA GLY A 253 17.71 13.32 -5.86
C GLY A 253 18.28 14.33 -6.86
N HIS A 254 17.44 14.97 -7.66
CA HIS A 254 17.82 16.09 -8.51
C HIS A 254 18.17 17.32 -7.67
N PHE A 255 17.28 17.74 -6.78
CA PHE A 255 17.51 18.90 -5.91
C PHE A 255 18.73 18.74 -5.01
N ASN A 256 19.00 17.53 -4.52
CA ASN A 256 20.20 17.25 -3.73
C ASN A 256 21.51 17.43 -4.52
N LYS A 257 21.46 17.30 -5.85
CA LYS A 257 22.62 17.50 -6.74
C LYS A 257 22.75 18.94 -7.22
N THR A 258 21.63 19.65 -7.41
CA THR A 258 21.61 20.97 -8.04
C THR A 258 21.62 22.12 -7.04
N LEU A 259 21.03 21.94 -5.85
CA LEU A 259 21.00 22.99 -4.82
C LEU A 259 22.32 23.07 -4.05
N LYS A 260 22.77 24.29 -3.76
CA LYS A 260 23.94 24.54 -2.92
C LYS A 260 23.57 24.34 -1.44
N GLY A 261 23.81 23.14 -0.91
CA GLY A 261 23.65 22.80 0.51
C GLY A 261 22.91 21.49 0.71
N ASN A 262 23.08 20.87 1.89
CA ASN A 262 22.39 19.62 2.21
C ASN A 262 20.87 19.87 2.32
N LEU A 263 20.09 18.97 1.72
CA LEU A 263 18.65 18.88 1.95
C LEU A 263 18.41 18.27 3.33
N ASP A 264 17.99 19.11 4.28
CA ASP A 264 17.44 18.64 5.54
C ASP A 264 16.00 18.14 5.37
N ARG A 265 15.42 17.60 6.45
CA ARG A 265 14.06 17.03 6.42
C ARG A 265 13.00 18.07 6.10
N ASP A 266 13.16 19.31 6.55
CA ASP A 266 12.15 20.34 6.34
C ASP A 266 12.12 20.81 4.89
N LYS A 267 13.28 20.93 4.24
CA LYS A 267 13.38 21.17 2.79
C LYS A 267 12.79 20.03 1.98
N ILE A 268 13.04 18.78 2.39
CA ILE A 268 12.42 17.60 1.75
C ILE A 268 10.90 17.64 1.88
N ARG A 269 10.39 17.90 3.09
CA ARG A 269 8.95 18.05 3.35
C ARG A 269 8.38 19.22 2.54
N ASN A 270 9.10 20.34 2.39
CA ASN A 270 8.71 21.44 1.50
C ASN A 270 8.53 21.00 0.05
N ILE A 271 9.47 20.23 -0.50
CA ILE A 271 9.36 19.73 -1.87
C ILE A 271 8.09 18.88 -2.04
N ILE A 272 7.78 17.99 -1.08
CA ILE A 272 6.56 17.17 -1.11
C ILE A 272 5.29 18.05 -0.97
N ARG A 273 5.31 19.08 -0.11
CA ARG A 273 4.20 20.04 -0.01
C ARG A 273 3.98 20.82 -1.31
N LYS A 274 5.07 21.22 -1.98
CA LYS A 274 5.02 21.86 -3.30
C LYS A 274 4.42 20.93 -4.35
N GLU A 275 4.78 19.66 -4.35
CA GLU A 275 4.16 18.64 -5.20
C GLU A 275 2.64 18.62 -5.02
N LEU A 276 2.20 18.44 -3.76
CA LEU A 276 0.80 18.31 -3.41
C LEU A 276 -0.03 19.54 -3.78
N ILE A 277 0.51 20.75 -3.60
CA ILE A 277 -0.23 21.98 -3.91
C ILE A 277 -0.18 22.33 -5.39
N THR A 278 0.89 22.01 -6.13
CA THR A 278 0.99 22.41 -7.54
C THR A 278 0.33 21.40 -8.46
N VAL A 279 0.49 20.11 -8.18
CA VAL A 279 0.05 19.01 -9.06
C VAL A 279 -1.19 18.32 -8.50
N GLY A 280 -1.20 18.02 -7.20
CA GLY A 280 -2.30 17.30 -6.55
C GLY A 280 -1.83 16.07 -5.77
N PRO A 281 -2.77 15.19 -5.39
CA PRO A 281 -2.46 14.00 -4.58
C PRO A 281 -1.38 13.10 -5.18
N THR A 282 -0.48 12.59 -4.33
CA THR A 282 0.54 11.60 -4.68
C THR A 282 0.34 10.31 -3.87
N THR A 283 1.06 9.24 -4.20
CA THR A 283 1.14 8.09 -3.30
C THR A 283 2.11 8.35 -2.13
N LEU A 284 1.87 7.68 -1.01
CA LEU A 284 2.79 7.53 0.12
C LEU A 284 2.82 6.05 0.52
N ALA A 285 3.99 5.42 0.46
CA ALA A 285 4.22 4.10 1.01
C ALA A 285 4.82 4.22 2.41
N LEU A 286 4.18 3.58 3.39
CA LEU A 286 4.59 3.59 4.80
C LEU A 286 4.48 2.20 5.42
N PRO A 287 5.28 1.88 6.46
CA PRO A 287 5.14 0.62 7.17
C PRO A 287 3.81 0.57 7.93
N LEU A 288 2.99 -0.43 7.60
CA LEU A 288 1.74 -0.72 8.30
C LEU A 288 2.04 -1.52 9.55
N THR A 289 1.64 -1.02 10.71
CA THR A 289 1.83 -1.72 11.98
C THR A 289 0.54 -2.27 12.55
N GLU A 290 0.67 -3.21 13.50
CA GLU A 290 -0.46 -3.76 14.26
C GLU A 290 -1.35 -2.66 14.85
N GLU A 291 -0.76 -1.64 15.47
CA GLU A 291 -1.50 -0.52 16.06
C GLU A 291 -2.22 0.36 15.01
N PHE A 292 -1.66 0.51 13.81
CA PHE A 292 -2.26 1.35 12.77
C PHE A 292 -3.61 0.80 12.31
N LEU A 293 -3.79 -0.53 12.31
CA LEU A 293 -5.06 -1.16 11.97
C LEU A 293 -6.21 -0.72 12.90
N HIS A 294 -5.87 -0.22 14.09
CA HIS A 294 -6.79 0.24 15.12
C HIS A 294 -6.98 1.76 15.15
N TYR A 295 -6.41 2.51 14.19
CA TYR A 295 -6.59 3.97 14.11
C TYR A 295 -8.08 4.36 14.04
N ASP A 296 -8.47 5.29 14.92
CA ASP A 296 -9.82 5.88 14.95
C ASP A 296 -9.76 7.38 14.63
N SER A 297 -8.93 8.14 15.34
CA SER A 297 -8.83 9.61 15.16
C SER A 297 -7.54 10.20 15.72
N GLY A 298 -7.21 11.44 15.34
CA GLY A 298 -6.07 12.21 15.86
C GLY A 298 -4.88 12.23 14.91
N ILE A 299 -3.65 12.34 15.42
CA ILE A 299 -2.42 12.33 14.61
C ILE A 299 -1.65 11.06 14.93
N PHE A 300 -1.72 10.08 14.02
CA PHE A 300 -1.03 8.81 14.18
C PHE A 300 0.47 9.02 14.25
N HIS A 301 1.09 8.38 15.23
CA HIS A 301 2.51 8.06 15.25
C HIS A 301 2.64 6.66 15.87
N PRO A 302 3.64 5.86 15.46
CA PRO A 302 3.80 4.53 16.01
C PRO A 302 3.95 4.56 17.53
N TYR A 303 3.23 3.68 18.21
CA TYR A 303 3.28 3.57 19.66
C TYR A 303 2.94 2.14 20.11
N PRO A 304 3.71 1.57 21.06
CA PRO A 304 4.95 2.11 21.66
C PRO A 304 6.11 2.19 20.66
N GLU A 305 6.99 3.20 20.72
CA GLU A 305 8.13 3.28 19.78
C GLU A 305 9.11 2.10 19.90
N LYS A 306 9.24 1.54 21.11
CA LYS A 306 10.07 0.36 21.37
C LYS A 306 9.60 -0.81 20.50
N ASP A 307 10.55 -1.52 19.90
CA ASP A 307 10.31 -2.71 19.07
C ASP A 307 9.35 -2.44 17.90
N PHE A 308 9.27 -1.19 17.41
CA PHE A 308 8.42 -0.78 16.29
C PHE A 308 8.56 -1.71 15.07
N GLU A 309 9.79 -2.05 14.70
CA GLU A 309 10.08 -2.93 13.56
C GLU A 309 9.41 -4.31 13.69
N ASN A 310 9.30 -4.84 14.91
CA ASN A 310 8.70 -6.15 15.17
C ASN A 310 7.18 -6.14 15.03
N ARG A 311 6.56 -4.96 14.92
CA ARG A 311 5.11 -4.80 14.71
C ARG A 311 4.77 -4.38 13.28
N ILE A 312 5.76 -4.23 12.41
CA ILE A 312 5.51 -3.97 10.99
C ILE A 312 4.95 -5.24 10.36
N ILE A 313 3.73 -5.15 9.85
CA ILE A 313 3.04 -6.26 9.18
C ILE A 313 3.48 -6.31 7.70
N TYR A 314 3.39 -5.19 7.00
CA TYR A 314 3.83 -5.02 5.60
C TYR A 314 3.94 -3.53 5.24
N TRP A 315 4.42 -3.23 4.03
CA TRP A 315 4.41 -1.87 3.48
C TRP A 315 3.08 -1.57 2.80
N HIS A 316 2.45 -0.46 3.18
CA HIS A 316 1.14 -0.07 2.68
C HIS A 316 1.20 1.24 1.91
N VAL A 317 0.48 1.30 0.79
CA VAL A 317 0.44 2.49 -0.08
C VAL A 317 -0.90 3.18 0.09
N VAL A 318 -0.84 4.47 0.39
CA VAL A 318 -2.01 5.34 0.59
C VAL A 318 -1.95 6.54 -0.36
N ARG A 319 -3.07 7.26 -0.49
CA ARG A 319 -3.13 8.50 -1.25
C ARG A 319 -2.90 9.69 -0.32
N LEU A 320 -1.77 10.37 -0.47
CA LEU A 320 -1.44 11.59 0.26
C LEU A 320 -2.18 12.78 -0.35
N ILE A 321 -2.95 13.52 0.44
CA ILE A 321 -3.84 14.58 -0.06
C ILE A 321 -3.63 15.94 0.59
N GLY A 322 -2.82 16.02 1.65
CA GLY A 322 -2.68 17.27 2.37
C GLY A 322 -1.72 17.22 3.54
N TRP A 323 -1.66 18.33 4.28
CA TRP A 323 -0.88 18.46 5.50
C TRP A 323 -1.51 19.48 6.45
N GLY A 324 -1.06 19.45 7.70
CA GLY A 324 -1.33 20.49 8.69
C GLY A 324 -0.23 20.56 9.72
N HIS A 325 -0.37 21.46 10.67
CA HIS A 325 0.54 21.57 11.82
C HIS A 325 -0.29 21.59 13.09
N ASP A 326 0.14 20.86 14.11
CA ASP A 326 -0.53 20.86 15.41
C ASP A 326 -0.21 22.14 16.22
N GLU A 327 -0.69 22.20 17.46
CA GLU A 327 -0.52 23.36 18.35
C GLU A 327 0.96 23.65 18.68
N GLU A 328 1.83 22.63 18.61
CA GLU A 328 3.27 22.74 18.80
C GLU A 328 4.04 22.97 17.49
N ASP A 329 3.33 23.30 16.40
CA ASP A 329 3.87 23.50 15.06
C ASP A 329 4.53 22.24 14.44
N ARG A 330 4.15 21.04 14.91
CA ARG A 330 4.62 19.79 14.31
C ARG A 330 3.80 19.45 13.07
N LEU A 331 4.50 19.22 11.95
CA LEU A 331 3.88 18.81 10.70
C LEU A 331 3.22 17.43 10.84
N TYR A 332 2.00 17.30 10.31
CA TYR A 332 1.37 16.03 10.02
C TYR A 332 0.84 16.00 8.58
N TRP A 333 0.80 14.81 8.01
CA TRP A 333 0.24 14.54 6.69
C TRP A 333 -1.21 14.11 6.79
N ILE A 334 -2.00 14.39 5.76
CA ILE A 334 -3.38 13.93 5.62
C ILE A 334 -3.42 12.96 4.45
N ALA A 335 -3.89 11.73 4.68
CA ALA A 335 -3.96 10.70 3.67
C ALA A 335 -5.32 10.01 3.66
N ALA A 336 -5.76 9.61 2.46
CA ALA A 336 -6.89 8.74 2.24
C ALA A 336 -6.38 7.29 2.17
N ASN A 337 -6.95 6.43 3.01
CA ASN A 337 -6.66 5.01 3.03
C ASN A 337 -7.51 4.27 1.98
N SER A 338 -7.27 2.97 1.81
CA SER A 338 -7.97 2.07 0.90
C SER A 338 -8.77 0.98 1.63
N PHE A 339 -9.12 1.24 2.89
CA PHE A 339 -9.89 0.33 3.75
C PHE A 339 -11.38 0.68 3.83
N GLY A 340 -11.86 1.63 3.02
CA GLY A 340 -13.26 2.09 3.07
C GLY A 340 -13.53 3.15 4.13
N GLU A 341 -14.72 3.75 4.07
CA GLU A 341 -15.09 4.93 4.87
C GLU A 341 -15.34 4.60 6.36
N GLN A 342 -15.65 3.35 6.68
CA GLN A 342 -15.85 2.90 8.07
C GLN A 342 -14.58 2.90 8.94
N TRP A 343 -13.40 3.05 8.32
CA TRP A 343 -12.11 3.06 8.99
C TRP A 343 -11.62 4.46 9.34
N GLY A 344 -11.00 4.65 10.49
CA GLY A 344 -10.40 5.93 10.87
C GLY A 344 -11.38 7.10 10.80
N GLU A 345 -10.90 8.24 10.28
CA GLU A 345 -11.69 9.47 10.10
C GLU A 345 -12.39 9.47 8.73
N ASN A 346 -13.44 8.65 8.58
CA ASN A 346 -14.17 8.47 7.31
C ASN A 346 -13.24 8.02 6.16
N GLY A 347 -12.45 6.98 6.39
CA GLY A 347 -11.45 6.44 5.46
C GLY A 347 -10.15 7.26 5.37
N HIS A 348 -10.06 8.38 6.10
CA HIS A 348 -8.86 9.21 6.17
C HIS A 348 -8.11 8.99 7.48
N PHE A 349 -6.85 9.44 7.50
CA PHE A 349 -6.06 9.53 8.71
C PHE A 349 -5.06 10.67 8.61
N LYS A 350 -4.56 11.10 9.77
CA LYS A 350 -3.43 12.02 9.87
C LYS A 350 -2.23 11.28 10.43
N VAL A 351 -1.04 11.55 9.92
CA VAL A 351 0.19 10.86 10.35
C VAL A 351 1.37 11.81 10.49
N ASP A 352 2.09 11.65 11.59
CA ASP A 352 3.43 12.19 11.78
C ASP A 352 4.46 11.17 11.26
N THR A 353 5.18 11.56 10.21
CA THR A 353 6.16 10.70 9.54
C THR A 353 7.56 10.77 10.15
N SER A 354 7.79 11.55 11.20
CA SER A 354 9.15 11.84 11.70
C SER A 354 9.95 10.58 12.06
N LEU A 355 9.32 9.60 12.72
CA LEU A 355 9.93 8.29 12.98
C LEU A 355 10.00 7.44 11.70
N LEU A 356 8.93 7.44 10.91
CA LEU A 356 8.77 6.62 9.71
C LEU A 356 9.79 6.96 8.60
N GLU A 357 10.23 8.21 8.54
CA GLU A 357 11.27 8.69 7.61
C GLU A 357 12.59 7.93 7.76
N ASN A 358 12.88 7.35 8.93
CA ASN A 358 14.07 6.53 9.16
C ASN A 358 14.04 5.18 8.43
N PHE A 359 12.85 4.76 7.96
CA PHE A 359 12.62 3.45 7.34
C PHE A 359 12.51 3.50 5.82
N GLY A 360 12.61 4.70 5.22
CA GLY A 360 12.63 4.89 3.77
C GLY A 360 11.24 4.96 3.13
N LEU A 361 10.48 6.00 3.46
CA LEU A 361 9.19 6.28 2.81
C LEU A 361 9.35 6.46 1.30
N GLU A 362 8.39 5.95 0.54
CA GLU A 362 8.36 6.06 -0.92
C GLU A 362 7.17 6.91 -1.35
N TYR A 363 7.38 7.80 -2.32
CA TYR A 363 6.35 8.69 -2.85
C TYR A 363 6.41 8.65 -4.37
N GLU A 364 5.42 8.03 -4.98
CA GLU A 364 5.35 7.80 -6.42
C GLU A 364 4.21 8.63 -7.02
N ALA A 365 4.53 9.31 -8.12
CA ALA A 365 3.66 10.26 -8.79
C ALA A 365 3.71 10.08 -10.31
N GLY A 366 2.75 10.70 -10.98
CA GLY A 366 2.74 10.87 -12.42
C GLY A 366 1.89 12.08 -12.79
N LEU A 367 2.12 12.62 -13.99
CA LEU A 367 1.43 13.79 -14.53
C LEU A 367 0.48 13.45 -15.66
#